data_AF-A0A3D2SHE8-F1
#
_entry.id   AF-A0A3D2SHE8-F1
#
_cell.length_a   1.000
_cell.length_b   1.000
_cell.length_c   1.000
_cell.angle_alpha   90.00
_cell.angle_beta   90.00
_cell.angle_gamma   90.00
#
_symmetry.space_group_name_H-M   'P 1'
#
loop_
_entity.id
_entity.type
_entity.pdbx_description
1 polymer ?
#
loop_
_entity_poly.entity_id
_entity_poly.type
_entity_poly.pdbx_seq_one_letter_code
_entity_poly.pdbx_strand_id
1 'polypeptide(L)'
;MHQTIKKIFRLSLAICIFVITAALVITCLIKAQDILNSNELYESRKVVHFDTDADHQYILMSNNQKPDQSALIVLKDHGYVMKLSCEHYLKTVCTDQYNLFSTRYIRKATIQSIGNYLYFQNIQWIDIQNN
;
A
#
# COMPACT_ATOMS: atom_id res chain seq x y z
N MET A 1 42.52 -47.80 9.10
CA MET A 1 42.16 -46.36 9.22
C MET A 1 41.56 -45.74 7.95
N HIS A 2 41.88 -46.20 6.73
CA HIS A 2 41.40 -45.57 5.48
C HIS A 2 39.87 -45.70 5.23
N GLN A 3 39.24 -46.81 5.64
CA GLN A 3 37.78 -46.98 5.47
C GLN A 3 36.93 -46.13 6.43
N THR A 4 37.39 -45.90 7.66
CA THR A 4 36.68 -45.09 8.65
C THR A 4 36.63 -43.62 8.22
N ILE A 5 37.74 -43.10 7.66
CA ILE A 5 37.84 -41.73 7.14
C ILE A 5 36.87 -41.53 5.96
N LYS A 6 36.77 -42.49 5.03
CA LYS A 6 35.80 -42.43 3.92
C LYS A 6 34.35 -42.40 4.42
N LYS A 7 34.02 -43.14 5.47
CA LYS A 7 32.67 -43.14 6.07
C LYS A 7 32.34 -41.79 6.71
N ILE A 8 33.27 -41.20 7.47
CA ILE A 8 33.09 -39.90 8.13
C ILE A 8 32.90 -38.78 7.10
N PHE A 9 33.70 -38.77 6.04
CA PHE A 9 33.57 -37.76 4.98
C PHE A 9 32.20 -37.83 4.28
N ARG A 10 31.74 -39.06 3.96
CA ARG A 10 30.45 -39.26 3.29
C ARG A 10 29.27 -38.87 4.19
N LEU A 11 29.37 -39.14 5.50
CA LEU A 11 28.38 -38.72 6.50
C LEU A 11 28.31 -37.19 6.60
N SER A 12 29.46 -36.52 6.67
CA SER A 12 29.54 -35.04 6.73
C SER A 12 28.87 -34.38 5.52
N LEU A 13 29.18 -34.85 4.31
CA LEU A 13 28.55 -34.36 3.07
C LEU A 13 27.03 -34.56 3.10
N ALA A 14 26.56 -35.72 3.54
CA ALA A 14 25.13 -36.02 3.63
C ALA A 14 24.41 -35.09 4.62
N ILE A 15 25.03 -34.78 5.76
CA ILE A 15 24.51 -33.83 6.74
C ILE A 15 24.45 -32.42 6.14
N CYS A 16 25.50 -31.96 5.46
CA CYS A 16 25.50 -30.65 4.81
C CYS A 16 24.37 -30.52 3.78
N ILE A 17 24.19 -31.53 2.93
CA ILE A 17 23.09 -31.55 1.95
C ILE A 17 21.75 -31.50 2.68
N PHE A 18 21.57 -32.31 3.73
CA PHE A 18 20.32 -32.34 4.49
C PHE A 18 20.00 -30.98 5.12
N VAL A 19 20.97 -30.31 5.74
CA VAL A 19 20.79 -28.98 6.35
C VAL A 19 20.41 -27.93 5.31
N ILE A 20 21.09 -27.91 4.16
CA ILE A 20 20.77 -26.98 3.07
C ILE A 20 19.35 -27.23 2.56
N THR A 21 18.97 -28.50 2.39
CA THR A 21 17.64 -28.87 1.92
C THR A 21 16.56 -28.46 2.93
N ALA A 22 16.80 -28.67 4.23
CA ALA A 22 15.89 -28.24 5.29
C ALA A 22 15.72 -26.72 5.33
N ALA A 23 16.80 -25.95 5.18
CA ALA A 23 16.74 -24.48 5.10
C ALA A 23 15.93 -24.00 3.89
N LEU A 24 16.09 -24.64 2.73
CA LEU A 24 15.31 -24.36 1.51
C LEU A 24 13.82 -24.64 1.73
N VAL A 25 13.47 -25.78 2.35
CA VAL A 25 12.08 -26.13 2.64
C VAL A 25 11.44 -25.10 3.58
N ILE A 26 12.13 -24.72 4.67
CA ILE A 26 11.63 -23.70 5.60
C ILE A 26 11.43 -22.36 4.88
N THR A 27 12.38 -21.95 4.03
CA THR A 27 12.26 -20.71 3.25
C THR A 27 11.05 -20.74 2.31
N CYS A 28 10.81 -21.87 1.65
CA CYS A 28 9.63 -22.05 0.81
C CYS A 28 8.33 -21.97 1.62
N LEU A 29 8.27 -22.58 2.81
CA LEU A 29 7.09 -22.53 3.67
C LEU A 29 6.78 -21.11 4.13
N ILE A 30 7.79 -20.35 4.58
CA ILE A 30 7.62 -18.95 5.00
C ILE A 30 7.11 -18.10 3.84
N LYS A 31 7.73 -18.22 2.66
CA LYS A 31 7.29 -17.46 1.48
C LYS A 31 5.88 -17.83 1.03
N ALA A 32 5.50 -19.10 1.12
CA ALA A 32 4.13 -19.52 0.79
C ALA A 32 3.12 -18.90 1.76
N GLN A 33 3.45 -18.84 3.06
CA GLN A 33 2.62 -18.21 4.07
C GLN A 33 2.49 -16.69 3.84
N ASP A 34 3.57 -16.01 3.47
CA ASP A 34 3.52 -14.58 3.13
C ASP A 34 2.58 -14.31 1.93
N ILE A 35 2.63 -15.17 0.91
CA ILE A 35 1.75 -15.05 -0.27
C ILE A 35 0.29 -15.25 0.14
N LEU A 36 -0.02 -16.29 0.93
CA LEU A 36 -1.39 -16.55 1.41
C LEU A 36 -1.92 -15.39 2.26
N ASN A 37 -1.13 -14.89 3.22
CA ASN A 37 -1.50 -13.76 4.07
C ASN A 37 -1.73 -12.47 3.26
N SER A 38 -0.89 -12.21 2.25
CA SER A 38 -1.06 -11.04 1.37
C SER A 38 -2.36 -11.12 0.56
N ASN A 39 -2.77 -12.33 0.17
CA ASN A 39 -4.03 -12.56 -0.51
C ASN A 39 -5.22 -12.36 0.42
N GLU A 40 -5.15 -12.81 1.68
CA GLU A 40 -6.21 -12.55 2.67
C GLU A 40 -6.38 -11.06 2.98
N LEU A 41 -5.27 -10.31 3.09
CA LEU A 41 -5.31 -8.85 3.25
C LEU A 41 -5.94 -8.16 2.03
N TYR A 42 -5.69 -8.69 0.83
CA TYR A 42 -6.30 -8.16 -0.37
C TYR A 42 -7.79 -8.52 -0.48
N GLU A 43 -8.19 -9.74 -0.13
CA GLU A 43 -9.61 -10.16 -0.13
C GLU A 43 -10.44 -9.42 0.91
N SER A 44 -9.85 -9.07 2.06
CA SER A 44 -10.50 -8.27 3.11
C SER A 44 -10.55 -6.76 2.82
N ARG A 45 -10.25 -6.33 1.59
CA ARG A 45 -10.26 -4.90 1.24
C ARG A 45 -11.62 -4.28 1.50
N LYS A 46 -11.61 -3.04 2.02
CA LYS A 46 -12.82 -2.22 2.11
C LYS A 46 -12.75 -1.16 1.04
N VAL A 47 -13.84 -0.98 0.29
CA VAL A 47 -13.95 0.04 -0.74
C VAL A 47 -14.93 1.10 -0.28
N VAL A 48 -14.50 2.35 -0.33
CA VAL A 48 -15.31 3.53 -0.02
C VAL A 48 -15.45 4.36 -1.28
N HIS A 49 -16.70 4.71 -1.61
CA HIS A 49 -17.03 5.57 -2.74
C HIS A 49 -17.41 6.95 -2.24
N PHE A 50 -16.86 7.96 -2.91
CA PHE A 50 -17.19 9.36 -2.73
C PHE A 50 -17.76 9.85 -4.06
N ASP A 51 -19.06 10.11 -4.07
CA ASP A 51 -19.75 10.76 -5.18
C ASP A 51 -20.25 12.12 -4.68
N THR A 52 -19.83 13.19 -5.33
CA THR A 52 -20.30 14.53 -4.98
C THR A 52 -21.67 14.76 -5.58
N ASP A 53 -22.62 15.18 -4.73
CA ASP A 53 -23.96 15.57 -5.12
C ASP A 53 -24.23 17.05 -4.75
N ALA A 54 -25.49 17.49 -4.83
CA ALA A 54 -25.87 18.87 -4.53
C ALA A 54 -25.66 19.24 -3.05
N ASP A 55 -25.72 18.27 -2.14
CA ASP A 55 -25.66 18.46 -0.69
C ASP A 55 -24.29 18.07 -0.10
N HIS A 56 -23.52 17.20 -0.77
CA HIS A 56 -22.23 16.68 -0.31
C HIS A 56 -21.13 17.00 -1.30
N GLN A 57 -20.42 18.10 -1.06
CA GLN A 57 -19.25 18.48 -1.85
C GLN A 57 -17.95 18.07 -1.16
N TYR A 58 -17.19 17.19 -1.79
CA TYR A 58 -15.89 16.76 -1.29
C TYR A 58 -14.74 17.56 -1.92
N ILE A 59 -13.81 18.02 -1.09
CA ILE A 59 -12.62 18.78 -1.48
C ILE A 59 -11.38 17.90 -1.28
N LEU A 60 -10.51 17.88 -2.28
CA LEU A 60 -9.23 17.19 -2.27
C LEU A 60 -8.09 18.18 -1.99
N MET A 61 -7.57 18.12 -0.77
CA MET A 61 -6.35 18.82 -0.39
C MET A 61 -5.17 17.86 -0.44
N SER A 62 -3.97 18.35 -0.74
CA SER A 62 -2.75 17.55 -0.65
C SER A 62 -1.61 18.37 -0.09
N ASN A 63 -0.66 17.69 0.51
CA ASN A 63 0.63 18.23 0.86
C ASN A 63 1.70 17.22 0.50
N ASN A 64 2.65 17.60 -0.34
CA ASN A 64 3.79 16.76 -0.72
C ASN A 64 5.05 17.07 0.11
N GLN A 65 4.99 18.03 1.04
CA GLN A 65 6.11 18.44 1.87
C GLN A 65 6.17 17.62 3.17
N LYS A 66 7.40 17.27 3.59
CA LYS A 66 7.64 16.63 4.88
C LYS A 66 7.46 17.65 6.02
N PRO A 67 7.05 17.22 7.24
CA PRO A 67 6.84 15.83 7.65
C PRO A 67 5.46 15.25 7.26
N ASP A 68 4.50 16.07 6.85
CA ASP A 68 3.11 15.64 6.64
C ASP A 68 2.74 15.46 5.16
N GLN A 69 3.32 14.42 4.53
CA GLN A 69 3.07 14.10 3.12
C GLN A 69 1.75 13.33 2.95
N SER A 70 0.63 14.04 2.81
CA SER A 70 -0.69 13.43 2.76
C SER A 70 -1.70 14.11 1.86
N ALA A 71 -2.61 13.30 1.32
CA ALA A 71 -3.82 13.75 0.64
C ALA A 71 -4.98 13.67 1.63
N LEU A 72 -5.78 14.72 1.71
CA LEU A 72 -6.90 14.85 2.60
C LEU A 72 -8.17 15.01 1.78
N ILE A 73 -9.19 14.23 2.12
CA ILE A 73 -10.55 14.41 1.65
C ILE A 73 -11.32 15.11 2.75
N VAL A 74 -11.88 16.26 2.40
CA VAL A 74 -12.63 17.14 3.30
C VAL A 74 -14.04 17.25 2.76
N LEU A 75 -15.05 17.03 3.60
CA LEU A 75 -16.42 17.36 3.28
C LEU A 75 -16.62 18.85 3.56
N LYS A 76 -17.07 19.58 2.55
CA LYS A 76 -17.36 21.01 2.66
C LYS A 76 -18.33 21.23 3.83
N ASP A 77 -18.02 22.21 4.67
CA ASP A 77 -18.78 22.59 5.88
C ASP A 77 -18.84 21.57 7.03
N HIS A 78 -18.29 20.37 6.86
CA HIS A 78 -18.28 19.30 7.88
C HIS A 78 -16.88 18.85 8.30
N GLY A 79 -15.84 19.30 7.59
CA GLY A 79 -14.45 19.08 7.95
C GLY A 79 -13.86 17.81 7.35
N TYR A 80 -12.77 17.34 7.94
CA TYR A 80 -11.96 16.26 7.41
C TYR A 80 -12.66 14.89 7.51
N VAL A 81 -12.61 14.12 6.43
CA VAL A 81 -13.22 12.79 6.35
C VAL A 81 -12.15 11.70 6.33
N MET A 82 -11.07 11.87 5.56
CA MET A 82 -10.08 10.82 5.37
C MET A 82 -8.72 11.32 4.85
N LYS A 83 -7.64 10.64 5.27
CA LYS A 83 -6.23 10.99 5.01
C LYS A 83 -5.57 9.80 4.37
N LEU A 84 -4.88 10.05 3.27
CA LEU A 84 -4.12 9.06 2.53
C LEU A 84 -2.67 9.52 2.42
N SER A 85 -1.74 8.56 2.35
CA SER A 85 -0.34 8.88 2.11
C SER A 85 -0.13 9.40 0.69
N CYS A 86 0.70 10.43 0.53
CA CYS A 86 1.10 10.93 -0.78
C CYS A 86 2.23 10.14 -1.45
N GLU A 87 2.82 9.16 -0.77
CA GLU A 87 4.05 8.47 -1.18
C GLU A 87 3.99 7.93 -2.63
N HIS A 88 2.84 7.40 -3.04
CA HIS A 88 2.64 6.86 -4.39
C HIS A 88 2.00 7.83 -5.38
N TYR A 89 1.67 9.07 -4.95
CA TYR A 89 0.88 10.02 -5.74
C TYR A 89 1.55 11.38 -5.93
N LEU A 90 2.85 11.51 -5.65
CA LEU A 90 3.62 12.76 -5.75
C LEU A 90 3.58 13.41 -7.15
N LYS A 91 3.35 12.63 -8.20
CA LYS A 91 3.29 13.13 -9.58
C LYS A 91 1.88 13.43 -10.09
N THR A 92 0.85 13.04 -9.34
CA THR A 92 -0.55 13.09 -9.81
C THR A 92 -1.45 13.84 -8.85
N VAL A 93 -1.62 13.33 -7.63
CA VAL A 93 -2.49 13.94 -6.61
C VAL A 93 -1.72 14.93 -5.74
N CYS A 94 -0.49 14.62 -5.37
CA CYS A 94 0.29 15.42 -4.43
C CYS A 94 1.40 16.19 -5.14
N THR A 95 1.01 17.11 -6.02
CA THR A 95 1.94 17.97 -6.76
C THR A 95 2.12 19.31 -6.05
N ASP A 96 3.21 20.00 -6.36
CA ASP A 96 3.53 21.30 -5.74
C ASP A 96 2.44 22.35 -5.96
N GLN A 97 1.76 22.29 -7.11
CA GLN A 97 0.67 23.20 -7.46
C GLN A 97 -0.50 23.13 -6.47
N TYR A 98 -0.73 21.98 -5.85
CA TYR A 98 -1.90 21.74 -4.99
C TYR A 98 -1.56 21.66 -3.50
N ASN A 99 -0.35 22.04 -3.11
CA ASN A 99 0.07 22.02 -1.72
C ASN A 99 -0.76 22.97 -0.88
N LEU A 100 -1.53 22.42 0.08
CA LEU A 100 -2.38 23.15 1.02
C LEU A 100 -3.50 23.99 0.36
N PHE A 101 -3.80 23.75 -0.92
CA PHE A 101 -4.88 24.44 -1.63
C PHE A 101 -6.18 23.63 -1.64
N SER A 102 -7.30 24.32 -1.42
CA SER A 102 -8.66 23.76 -1.39
C SER A 102 -9.42 24.04 -2.69
N THR A 103 -8.78 23.84 -3.83
CA THR A 103 -9.33 24.23 -5.15
C THR A 103 -9.88 23.04 -5.94
N ARG A 104 -9.59 21.82 -5.50
CA ARG A 104 -10.00 20.60 -6.20
C ARG A 104 -11.25 20.03 -5.58
N TYR A 105 -12.35 20.08 -6.31
CA TYR A 105 -13.62 19.47 -5.93
C TYR A 105 -13.68 18.07 -6.54
N ILE A 106 -13.77 17.05 -5.69
CA ILE A 106 -13.90 15.67 -6.12
C ILE A 106 -15.26 15.53 -6.81
N ARG A 107 -15.29 14.94 -8.00
CA ARG A 107 -16.54 14.51 -8.63
C ARG A 107 -16.87 13.08 -8.23
N LYS A 108 -15.86 12.22 -8.38
CA LYS A 108 -15.91 10.80 -8.06
C LYS A 108 -14.57 10.36 -7.53
N ALA A 109 -14.55 9.64 -6.42
CA ALA A 109 -13.37 8.96 -5.94
C ALA A 109 -13.73 7.60 -5.36
N THR A 110 -12.94 6.60 -5.69
CA THR A 110 -13.03 5.25 -5.13
C THR A 110 -11.74 4.97 -4.41
N ILE A 111 -11.85 4.65 -3.13
CA ILE A 111 -10.72 4.46 -2.24
C ILE A 111 -10.78 3.07 -1.66
N GLN A 112 -9.63 2.41 -1.68
CA GLN A 112 -9.47 1.06 -1.21
C GLN A 112 -8.61 1.07 0.05
N SER A 113 -9.14 0.49 1.13
CA SER A 113 -8.41 0.16 2.34
C SER A 113 -7.93 -1.27 2.25
N ILE A 114 -6.62 -1.47 2.35
CA ILE A 114 -5.96 -2.79 2.36
C ILE A 114 -5.09 -2.84 3.61
N GLY A 115 -5.50 -3.64 4.60
CA GLY A 115 -4.90 -3.59 5.94
C GLY A 115 -4.99 -2.19 6.55
N ASN A 116 -3.85 -1.60 6.90
CA ASN A 116 -3.76 -0.25 7.49
C ASN A 116 -3.52 0.87 6.46
N TYR A 117 -3.47 0.54 5.18
CA TYR A 117 -3.15 1.48 4.12
C TYR A 117 -4.40 1.87 3.32
N LEU A 118 -4.44 3.12 2.88
CA LEU A 118 -5.50 3.70 2.07
C LEU A 118 -4.94 4.12 0.71
N TYR A 119 -5.60 3.70 -0.36
CA TYR A 119 -5.17 3.93 -1.73
C TYR A 119 -6.30 4.51 -2.57
N PHE A 120 -5.97 5.46 -3.44
CA PHE A 120 -6.85 5.85 -4.53
C PHE A 120 -6.88 4.75 -5.59
N GLN A 121 -8.04 4.12 -5.78
CA GLN A 121 -8.28 3.23 -6.93
C GLN A 121 -8.64 4.07 -8.16
N ASN A 122 -9.49 5.08 -7.98
CA ASN A 122 -9.81 6.07 -8.99
C ASN A 122 -10.09 7.40 -8.30
N ILE A 123 -9.68 8.50 -8.90
CA ILE A 123 -10.03 9.83 -8.43
C ILE A 123 -10.21 10.78 -9.62
N GLN A 124 -11.32 11.52 -9.62
CA GLN A 124 -11.66 12.54 -10.58
C GLN A 124 -12.06 13.81 -9.83
N TRP A 125 -11.47 14.93 -10.22
CA TRP A 125 -11.76 16.23 -9.62
C TRP A 125 -11.89 17.32 -10.69
N ILE A 126 -12.52 18.42 -10.30
CA ILE A 126 -12.52 19.68 -11.03
C ILE A 126 -11.67 20.64 -10.22
N ASP A 127 -10.72 21.30 -10.88
CA ASP A 127 -9.94 22.38 -10.27
C ASP A 127 -10.57 23.72 -10.62
N ILE A 128 -11.00 24.47 -9.60
CA ILE A 128 -11.62 25.79 -9.80
C ILE A 128 -10.61 26.89 -10.14
N GLN A 129 -9.30 26.64 -10.03
CA GLN A 129 -8.29 27.63 -10.47
C GLN A 129 -8.07 27.64 -11.98
N ASN A 130 -8.36 26.52 -12.65
CA ASN A 130 -8.12 26.33 -14.08
C ASN A 130 -9.40 26.36 -14.93
N ASN A 131 -10.51 26.84 -14.35
CA ASN A 131 -11.85 26.84 -14.94
C ASN A 131 -12.42 28.26 -14.92
#